data_AF-A0A7X0FHP4-F1
#
_entry.id   AF-A0A7X0FHP4-F1
#
_cell.length_a   1.000
_cell.length_b   1.000
_cell.length_c   1.000
_cell.angle_alpha   90.00
_cell.angle_beta   90.00
_cell.angle_gamma   90.00
#
_symmetry.space_group_name_H-M   'P 1'
#
loop_
_entity.id
_entity.type
_entity.pdbx_description
1 polymer ?
#
loop_
_entity_poly.entity_id
_entity_poly.type
_entity_poly.pdbx_seq_one_letter_code
_entity_poly.pdbx_strand_id
1 'polypeptide(L)'
;MKSTLGRAAMRTLVRVWICLLLGGLAASAHAAGGHQPGVRDQLLALQAKASGRLLGAKELGELARVLDGGVPTEAQVGCEGINALGPIVLASRGDRKLQRMLMDALYERVGDDVTAQGYAELADRVALSRGKKPSYGAMPVLKDGALQLQEGLDDMSVNQDRDDLGLAPIAVDLRTASDLISVGVPYDQVIGRAALCQPPPPITHSDLRRSLDERYERDQRLREMWDEAGTGADSTEAKAADADDAENAVFVSDVLRKYGFPDARMVGRKGVRAFYTLVQHSHSPDLIREALGMARPLMLRGEMARHDYALMIDRLRMYQEKDQIYGSQVSEDGGKVEAYPIQDRATLDRRREIMEMEPFDAYLRSMQSE
;
A
#
# COMPACT_ATOMS: atom_id res chain seq x y z
N MET A 1 -24.49 -31.14 -7.31
CA MET A 1 -24.46 -30.78 -5.87
C MET A 1 -24.23 -29.29 -5.81
N LYS A 2 -25.20 -28.56 -5.25
CA LYS A 2 -25.29 -27.09 -5.33
C LYS A 2 -24.22 -26.46 -4.44
N SER A 3 -23.55 -25.45 -4.99
CA SER A 3 -22.44 -24.68 -4.46
C SER A 3 -22.77 -24.02 -3.11
N THR A 4 -21.98 -24.34 -2.08
CA THR A 4 -21.92 -23.64 -0.79
C THR A 4 -20.72 -22.71 -0.69
N LEU A 5 -20.17 -22.24 -1.81
CA LEU A 5 -19.27 -21.08 -1.84
C LEU A 5 -20.13 -19.82 -1.82
N GLY A 6 -20.49 -19.31 -0.63
CA GLY A 6 -21.41 -18.18 -0.55
C GLY A 6 -21.35 -17.40 0.75
N ARG A 7 -20.21 -17.40 1.45
CA ARG A 7 -20.01 -16.58 2.66
C ARG A 7 -18.53 -16.36 2.98
N ALA A 8 -17.67 -17.28 2.58
CA ALA A 8 -16.35 -17.46 3.16
C ALA A 8 -15.20 -16.63 2.56
N ALA A 9 -15.35 -15.99 1.39
CA ALA A 9 -14.19 -15.42 0.67
C ALA A 9 -14.09 -13.89 0.68
N MET A 10 -15.17 -13.16 1.00
CA MET A 10 -15.22 -11.72 0.72
C MET A 10 -14.88 -10.84 1.93
N ARG A 11 -15.31 -11.21 3.15
CA ARG A 11 -14.96 -10.44 4.37
C ARG A 11 -13.46 -10.42 4.67
N THR A 12 -12.73 -11.43 4.20
CA THR A 12 -11.32 -11.67 4.56
C THR A 12 -10.30 -11.17 3.54
N LEU A 13 -10.73 -10.65 2.39
CA LEU A 13 -9.86 -9.85 1.50
C LEU A 13 -9.89 -8.37 1.82
N VAL A 14 -10.87 -7.95 2.62
CA VAL A 14 -11.12 -6.55 2.87
C VAL A 14 -10.09 -5.93 3.81
N ARG A 15 -9.24 -6.66 4.55
CA ARG A 15 -8.27 -5.99 5.48
C ARG A 15 -6.87 -6.57 5.62
N VAL A 16 -6.33 -7.25 4.60
CA VAL A 16 -4.86 -7.27 4.46
C VAL A 16 -4.51 -5.97 3.73
N TRP A 17 -4.24 -4.91 4.51
CA TRP A 17 -4.05 -3.51 4.11
C TRP A 17 -5.28 -2.72 3.66
N ILE A 18 -6.21 -2.42 4.58
CA ILE A 18 -6.88 -1.10 4.54
C ILE A 18 -5.96 -0.11 5.25
N CYS A 19 -4.98 0.39 4.50
CA CYS A 19 -4.72 1.82 4.56
C CYS A 19 -5.60 2.43 3.47
N LEU A 20 -6.27 3.56 3.79
CA LEU A 20 -7.09 4.42 2.92
C LEU A 20 -8.50 3.92 2.56
N LEU A 21 -9.59 4.70 2.47
CA LEU A 21 -9.78 6.17 2.54
C LEU A 21 -11.28 6.45 2.79
N LEU A 22 -11.63 7.17 3.86
CA LEU A 22 -12.78 8.10 3.80
C LEU A 22 -12.35 9.27 2.91
N GLY A 23 -12.36 9.03 1.60
CA GLY A 23 -11.96 9.95 0.55
C GLY A 23 -12.91 9.89 -0.64
N GLY A 24 -14.20 9.66 -0.39
CA GLY A 24 -15.24 9.96 -1.37
C GLY A 24 -15.17 11.46 -1.70
N LEU A 25 -14.83 11.76 -2.95
CA LEU A 25 -14.59 13.08 -3.58
C LEU A 25 -13.13 13.57 -3.58
N ALA A 26 -12.23 12.88 -4.30
CA ALA A 26 -11.11 13.54 -5.00
C ALA A 26 -10.48 12.71 -6.15
N ALA A 27 -11.05 11.58 -6.56
CA ALA A 27 -10.52 10.76 -7.66
C ALA A 27 -11.32 11.01 -8.95
N SER A 28 -11.15 12.20 -9.54
CA SER A 28 -11.50 12.47 -10.96
C SER A 28 -11.04 13.88 -11.39
N ALA A 29 -9.77 14.20 -11.15
CA ALA A 29 -9.12 15.36 -11.78
C ALA A 29 -7.63 15.13 -12.08
N HIS A 30 -7.18 13.87 -12.18
CA HIS A 30 -5.78 13.54 -12.50
C HIS A 30 -5.59 13.40 -14.01
N ALA A 31 -5.65 14.52 -14.74
CA ALA A 31 -5.13 14.60 -16.12
C ALA A 31 -4.96 16.01 -16.72
N ALA A 32 -5.41 17.11 -16.08
CA ALA A 32 -5.48 18.40 -16.78
C ALA A 32 -5.14 19.65 -15.94
N GLY A 33 -4.38 19.50 -14.86
CA GLY A 33 -3.93 20.65 -14.06
C GLY A 33 -2.59 21.17 -14.58
N GLY A 34 -2.58 22.24 -15.39
CA GLY A 34 -1.35 22.96 -15.72
C GLY A 34 -0.62 23.46 -14.46
N HIS A 35 0.65 23.87 -14.61
CA HIS A 35 1.47 24.37 -13.49
C HIS A 35 0.73 25.38 -12.62
N GLN A 36 0.74 25.20 -11.29
CA GLN A 36 -0.01 25.98 -10.30
C GLN A 36 0.94 26.71 -9.34
N PRO A 37 1.66 27.75 -9.79
CA PRO A 37 2.65 28.45 -8.97
C PRO A 37 2.04 29.07 -7.71
N GLY A 38 0.78 29.54 -7.77
CA GLY A 38 0.10 30.07 -6.59
C GLY A 38 -0.11 29.03 -5.48
N VAL A 39 -0.39 27.77 -5.84
CA VAL A 39 -0.52 26.66 -4.85
C VAL A 39 0.84 26.33 -4.26
N ARG A 40 1.91 26.29 -5.09
CA ARG A 40 3.28 26.09 -4.62
C ARG A 40 3.67 27.15 -3.59
N ASP A 41 3.45 28.42 -3.90
CA ASP A 41 3.83 29.53 -2.99
C ASP A 41 3.07 29.46 -1.66
N GLN A 42 1.79 29.07 -1.69
CA GLN A 42 0.99 28.86 -0.48
C GLN A 42 1.50 27.68 0.35
N LEU A 43 1.88 26.56 -0.28
CA LEU A 43 2.49 25.43 0.41
C LEU A 43 3.84 25.81 1.05
N LEU A 44 4.69 26.55 0.35
CA LEU A 44 5.96 27.02 0.90
C LEU A 44 5.75 27.98 2.09
N ALA A 45 4.75 28.87 2.01
CA ALA A 45 4.39 29.75 3.13
C ALA A 45 3.86 28.97 4.35
N LEU A 46 3.08 27.90 4.13
CA LEU A 46 2.61 27.01 5.20
C LEU A 46 3.76 26.18 5.79
N GLN A 47 4.67 25.67 4.95
CA GLN A 47 5.87 24.95 5.38
C GLN A 47 6.74 25.83 6.31
N ALA A 48 6.96 27.09 5.95
CA ALA A 48 7.73 28.01 6.78
C ALA A 48 7.15 28.17 8.20
N LYS A 49 5.81 28.13 8.34
CA LYS A 49 5.13 28.13 9.65
C LYS A 49 5.24 26.76 10.35
N ALA A 50 5.10 25.67 9.59
CA ALA A 50 5.13 24.29 10.07
C ALA A 50 6.49 23.85 10.62
N SER A 51 7.60 24.40 10.11
CA SER A 51 8.96 24.07 10.54
C SER A 51 9.29 24.48 11.98
N GLY A 52 8.47 25.34 12.61
CA GLY A 52 8.70 25.82 13.98
C GLY A 52 7.63 25.46 15.00
N ARG A 53 6.45 24.99 14.57
CA ARG A 53 5.32 24.68 15.45
C ARG A 53 4.20 23.92 14.73
N LEU A 54 3.24 23.43 15.51
CA LEU A 54 1.97 22.95 15.00
C LEU A 54 1.18 24.08 14.31
N LEU A 55 0.44 23.72 13.27
CA LEU A 55 -0.50 24.62 12.59
C LEU A 55 -1.74 24.83 13.47
N GLY A 56 -2.14 26.08 13.65
CA GLY A 56 -3.36 26.45 14.34
C GLY A 56 -4.60 26.33 13.45
N ALA A 57 -5.80 26.46 14.03
CA ALA A 57 -7.06 26.27 13.30
C ALA A 57 -7.19 27.13 12.02
N LYS A 58 -6.71 28.37 12.05
CA LYS A 58 -6.73 29.26 10.87
C LYS A 58 -5.86 28.73 9.72
N GLU A 59 -4.69 28.18 10.05
CA GLU A 59 -3.72 27.65 9.08
C GLU A 59 -4.14 26.28 8.56
N LEU A 60 -4.76 25.46 9.40
CA LEU A 60 -5.39 24.22 8.97
C LEU A 60 -6.56 24.48 8.01
N GLY A 61 -7.37 25.51 8.28
CA GLY A 61 -8.41 25.95 7.36
C GLY A 61 -7.87 26.60 6.08
N GLU A 62 -6.67 27.20 6.12
CA GLU A 62 -5.95 27.66 4.94
C GLU A 62 -5.47 26.48 4.10
N LEU A 63 -4.77 25.53 4.71
CA LEU A 63 -4.31 24.30 4.09
C LEU A 63 -5.46 23.54 3.42
N ALA A 64 -6.59 23.36 4.12
CA ALA A 64 -7.76 22.71 3.55
C ALA A 64 -8.26 23.41 2.27
N ARG A 65 -8.23 24.76 2.23
CA ARG A 65 -8.59 25.54 1.02
C ARG A 65 -7.57 25.39 -0.10
N VAL A 66 -6.27 25.34 0.23
CA VAL A 66 -5.21 25.08 -0.77
C VAL A 66 -5.39 23.71 -1.42
N LEU A 67 -5.89 22.74 -0.66
CA LEU A 67 -6.07 21.34 -1.07
C LEU A 67 -7.49 21.01 -1.55
N ASP A 68 -8.37 21.99 -1.73
CA ASP A 68 -9.78 21.77 -2.12
C ASP A 68 -9.90 21.05 -3.47
N GLY A 69 -8.93 21.28 -4.37
CA GLY A 69 -8.79 20.57 -5.65
C GLY A 69 -8.05 19.22 -5.57
N GLY A 70 -7.78 18.72 -4.35
CA GLY A 70 -6.94 17.56 -4.08
C GLY A 70 -5.50 17.92 -3.70
N VAL A 71 -4.74 16.90 -3.26
CA VAL A 71 -3.32 17.07 -2.95
C VAL A 71 -2.53 17.21 -4.26
N PRO A 72 -1.76 18.29 -4.45
CA PRO A 72 -1.15 18.57 -5.74
C PRO A 72 -0.02 17.59 -6.09
N THR A 73 0.19 17.42 -7.39
CA THR A 73 1.28 16.62 -7.98
C THR A 73 2.54 17.44 -8.25
N GLU A 74 3.66 16.76 -8.46
CA GLU A 74 4.92 17.39 -8.87
C GLU A 74 4.72 18.22 -10.15
N ALA A 75 3.93 17.76 -11.12
CA ALA A 75 3.64 18.55 -12.32
C ALA A 75 2.96 19.90 -12.01
N GLN A 76 2.14 19.96 -10.95
CA GLN A 76 1.43 21.17 -10.55
C GLN A 76 2.33 22.11 -9.72
N VAL A 77 3.10 21.59 -8.76
CA VAL A 77 3.79 22.42 -7.75
C VAL A 77 5.31 22.24 -7.70
N GLY A 78 5.87 21.39 -8.56
CA GLY A 78 7.27 20.97 -8.56
C GLY A 78 7.65 20.20 -7.30
N CYS A 79 8.89 19.68 -7.29
CA CYS A 79 9.38 18.97 -6.11
C CYS A 79 9.49 19.81 -4.84
N GLU A 80 9.66 21.12 -4.96
CA GLU A 80 9.60 22.01 -3.80
C GLU A 80 8.22 21.98 -3.12
N GLY A 81 7.15 22.02 -3.91
CA GLY A 81 5.79 21.95 -3.37
C GLY A 81 5.46 20.59 -2.75
N ILE A 82 5.90 19.48 -3.36
CA ILE A 82 5.74 18.15 -2.77
C ILE A 82 6.56 18.02 -1.49
N ASN A 83 7.82 18.45 -1.48
CA ASN A 83 8.66 18.41 -0.27
C ASN A 83 8.10 19.29 0.86
N ALA A 84 7.41 20.39 0.54
CA ALA A 84 6.74 21.23 1.52
C ALA A 84 5.64 20.48 2.29
N LEU A 85 5.01 19.46 1.70
CA LEU A 85 3.96 18.68 2.35
C LEU A 85 4.47 17.90 3.57
N GLY A 86 5.73 17.46 3.62
CA GLY A 86 6.27 16.68 4.74
C GLY A 86 6.14 17.41 6.10
N PRO A 87 6.77 18.59 6.28
CA PRO A 87 6.62 19.39 7.49
C PRO A 87 5.18 19.79 7.77
N ILE A 88 4.40 20.12 6.73
CA ILE A 88 2.98 20.48 6.85
C ILE A 88 2.17 19.32 7.46
N VAL A 89 2.36 18.10 6.96
CA VAL A 89 1.70 16.89 7.47
C VAL A 89 2.01 16.69 8.96
N LEU A 90 3.28 16.82 9.35
CA LEU A 90 3.69 16.68 10.76
C LEU A 90 3.05 17.75 11.64
N ALA A 91 3.02 19.00 11.17
CA ALA A 91 2.42 20.13 11.89
C ALA A 91 0.88 20.10 11.89
N SER A 92 0.25 19.26 11.07
CA SER A 92 -1.21 19.15 10.93
C SER A 92 -1.88 18.19 11.92
N ARG A 93 -1.15 17.69 12.94
CA ARG A 93 -1.69 16.76 13.95
C ARG A 93 -2.96 17.24 14.67
N GLY A 94 -3.19 18.56 14.72
CA GLY A 94 -4.40 19.18 15.27
C GLY A 94 -5.68 18.81 14.51
N ASP A 95 -5.59 18.47 13.22
CA ASP A 95 -6.69 17.94 12.41
C ASP A 95 -6.33 16.54 11.90
N ARG A 96 -6.81 15.52 12.63
CA ARG A 96 -6.51 14.12 12.32
C ARG A 96 -7.11 13.65 11.00
N LYS A 97 -8.24 14.24 10.56
CA LYS A 97 -8.88 13.83 9.29
C LYS A 97 -8.04 14.35 8.13
N LEU A 98 -7.66 15.62 8.18
CA LEU A 98 -6.78 16.23 7.19
C LEU A 98 -5.40 15.55 7.12
N GLN A 99 -4.79 15.26 8.27
CA GLN A 99 -3.49 14.57 8.30
C GLN A 99 -3.57 13.17 7.68
N ARG A 100 -4.66 12.41 7.94
CA ARG A 100 -4.87 11.11 7.29
C ARG A 100 -5.03 11.27 5.79
N MET A 101 -5.94 12.14 5.33
CA MET A 101 -6.17 12.41 3.92
C MET A 101 -4.88 12.77 3.16
N LEU A 102 -3.97 13.53 3.78
CA LEU A 102 -2.67 13.85 3.21
C LEU A 102 -1.74 12.64 3.12
N MET A 103 -1.59 11.86 4.20
CA MET A 103 -0.77 10.64 4.19
C MET A 103 -1.28 9.63 3.16
N ASP A 104 -2.60 9.54 3.09
CA ASP A 104 -3.34 8.72 2.16
C ASP A 104 -3.01 9.12 0.70
N ALA A 105 -3.21 10.39 0.34
CA ALA A 105 -2.89 10.88 -1.01
C ALA A 105 -1.39 10.81 -1.37
N LEU A 106 -0.49 10.79 -0.38
CA LEU A 106 0.94 10.61 -0.62
C LEU A 106 1.30 9.13 -0.86
N TYR A 107 0.68 8.21 -0.11
CA TYR A 107 0.88 6.76 -0.29
C TYR A 107 0.52 6.30 -1.70
N GLU A 108 -0.61 6.77 -2.21
CA GLU A 108 -1.13 6.41 -3.54
C GLU A 108 -0.23 6.86 -4.70
N ARG A 109 0.77 7.69 -4.42
CA ARG A 109 1.73 8.21 -5.40
C ARG A 109 3.17 7.77 -5.13
N VAL A 110 3.37 6.85 -4.18
CA VAL A 110 4.70 6.26 -3.95
C VAL A 110 5.16 5.53 -5.21
N GLY A 111 6.35 5.89 -5.70
CA GLY A 111 6.90 5.38 -6.96
C GLY A 111 6.49 6.19 -8.19
N ASP A 112 5.53 7.11 -8.08
CA ASP A 112 5.28 8.17 -9.05
C ASP A 112 6.10 9.40 -8.65
N ASP A 113 5.46 10.43 -8.10
CA ASP A 113 6.12 11.67 -7.68
C ASP A 113 6.49 11.72 -6.19
N VAL A 114 6.16 10.66 -5.44
CA VAL A 114 6.55 10.47 -4.04
C VAL A 114 7.58 9.33 -3.92
N THR A 115 8.68 9.57 -3.20
CA THR A 115 9.67 8.50 -2.94
C THR A 115 9.18 7.55 -1.86
N ALA A 116 9.53 6.26 -2.00
CA ALA A 116 9.23 5.25 -0.99
C ALA A 116 9.89 5.59 0.36
N GLN A 117 11.17 5.97 0.34
CA GLN A 117 11.92 6.29 1.57
C GLN A 117 11.37 7.57 2.24
N GLY A 118 11.08 8.62 1.47
CA GLY A 118 10.53 9.87 2.01
C GLY A 118 9.14 9.68 2.60
N TYR A 119 8.31 8.85 1.98
CA TYR A 119 7.02 8.46 2.55
C TYR A 119 7.19 7.67 3.86
N ALA A 120 8.03 6.64 3.87
CA ALA A 120 8.30 5.81 5.04
C ALA A 120 8.79 6.64 6.24
N GLU A 121 9.75 7.54 6.01
CA GLU A 121 10.23 8.46 7.05
C GLU A 121 9.12 9.38 7.58
N LEU A 122 8.30 9.93 6.68
CA LEU A 122 7.18 10.80 7.07
C LEU A 122 6.14 10.02 7.89
N ALA A 123 5.77 8.82 7.46
CA ALA A 123 4.80 7.97 8.14
C ALA A 123 5.27 7.59 9.54
N ASP A 124 6.53 7.17 9.69
CA ASP A 124 7.11 6.83 10.98
C ASP A 124 7.16 8.05 11.92
N ARG A 125 7.53 9.23 11.41
CA ARG A 125 7.47 10.47 12.20
C ARG A 125 6.05 10.83 12.63
N VAL A 126 5.06 10.65 11.76
CA VAL A 126 3.64 10.84 12.11
C VAL A 126 3.22 9.87 13.21
N ALA A 127 3.58 8.59 13.11
CA ALA A 127 3.29 7.57 14.12
C ALA A 127 3.91 7.92 15.48
N LEU A 128 5.22 8.23 15.50
CA LEU A 128 5.96 8.59 16.70
C LEU A 128 5.42 9.86 17.35
N SER A 129 5.04 10.87 16.55
CA SER A 129 4.42 12.09 17.10
C SER A 129 3.15 11.78 17.89
N ARG A 130 2.50 10.64 17.64
CA ARG A 130 1.27 10.20 18.30
C ARG A 130 1.50 9.15 19.37
N GLY A 131 2.75 8.83 19.71
CA GLY A 131 3.09 7.75 20.64
C GLY A 131 2.72 6.36 20.11
N LYS A 132 2.63 6.21 18.79
CA LYS A 132 2.45 4.91 18.13
C LYS A 132 3.79 4.35 17.68
N LYS A 133 3.84 3.03 17.51
CA LYS A 133 4.99 2.36 16.90
C LYS A 133 5.14 2.79 15.42
N PRO A 134 6.37 2.99 14.93
CA PRO A 134 6.62 3.13 13.50
C PRO A 134 6.28 1.85 12.73
N SER A 135 6.00 2.00 11.44
CA SER A 135 5.63 0.92 10.52
C SER A 135 6.81 0.49 9.64
N TYR A 136 7.70 1.42 9.29
CA TYR A 136 8.70 1.18 8.25
C TYR A 136 10.13 1.06 8.77
N GLY A 137 10.35 1.30 10.07
CA GLY A 137 11.69 1.32 10.67
C GLY A 137 12.59 2.44 10.13
N ALA A 138 12.02 3.44 9.46
CA ALA A 138 12.71 4.54 8.79
C ALA A 138 13.26 5.60 9.77
N MET A 139 13.00 5.44 11.07
CA MET A 139 13.55 6.25 12.16
C MET A 139 14.35 5.36 13.13
N PRO A 140 15.52 4.82 12.72
CA PRO A 140 16.34 3.98 13.58
C PRO A 140 16.97 4.78 14.73
N VAL A 141 17.47 4.06 15.72
CA VAL A 141 18.22 4.62 16.85
C VAL A 141 19.68 4.22 16.75
N LEU A 142 20.58 5.16 17.02
CA LEU A 142 22.01 4.86 17.16
C LEU A 142 22.26 4.29 18.55
N LYS A 143 22.64 3.02 18.63
CA LYS A 143 22.97 2.32 19.87
C LYS A 143 24.26 1.54 19.70
N ASP A 144 25.20 1.73 20.62
CA ASP A 144 26.50 1.06 20.64
C ASP A 144 27.29 1.23 19.31
N GLY A 145 27.15 2.38 18.66
CA GLY A 145 27.83 2.70 17.39
C GLY A 145 27.20 2.08 16.14
N ALA A 146 26.05 1.42 16.26
CA ALA A 146 25.31 0.84 15.14
C ALA A 146 23.86 1.34 15.10
N LEU A 147 23.28 1.45 13.90
CA LEU A 147 21.86 1.74 13.76
C LEU A 147 21.04 0.49 14.04
N GLN A 148 20.04 0.63 14.89
CA GLN A 148 19.13 -0.43 15.27
C GLN A 148 17.69 0.05 15.14
N LEU A 149 16.77 -0.89 14.94
CA LEU A 149 15.34 -0.62 15.07
C LEU A 149 15.01 -0.12 16.48
N GLN A 150 13.93 0.64 16.59
CA GLN A 150 13.42 1.08 17.90
C GLN A 150 12.98 -0.10 18.75
N GLU A 151 12.95 0.09 20.06
CA GLU A 151 12.55 -0.96 21.00
C GLU A 151 11.15 -1.50 20.68
N GLY A 152 11.03 -2.83 20.62
CA GLY A 152 9.78 -3.52 20.32
C GLY A 152 9.41 -3.55 18.84
N LEU A 153 10.36 -3.26 17.94
CA LEU A 153 10.33 -3.57 16.52
C LEU A 153 11.41 -4.61 16.17
N ASP A 154 11.11 -5.41 15.15
CA ASP A 154 12.01 -6.35 14.49
C ASP A 154 11.81 -6.31 12.96
N ASP A 155 12.64 -7.02 12.21
CA ASP A 155 12.57 -7.07 10.75
C ASP A 155 11.18 -7.47 10.24
N MET A 156 10.55 -8.49 10.85
CA MET A 156 9.23 -8.97 10.45
C MET A 156 8.12 -7.93 10.70
N SER A 157 8.27 -7.11 11.75
CA SER A 157 7.29 -6.08 12.10
C SER A 157 7.28 -4.89 11.15
N VAL A 158 8.31 -4.73 10.30
CA VAL A 158 8.42 -3.58 9.39
C VAL A 158 8.56 -3.98 7.92
N ASN A 159 9.08 -5.17 7.62
CA ASN A 159 9.42 -5.50 6.25
C ASN A 159 8.20 -5.70 5.34
N GLN A 160 7.06 -6.12 5.87
CA GLN A 160 5.82 -6.22 5.08
C GLN A 160 5.46 -4.83 4.53
N ASP A 161 5.31 -3.85 5.42
CA ASP A 161 5.04 -2.45 5.10
C ASP A 161 6.08 -1.86 4.14
N ARG A 162 7.36 -2.16 4.36
CA ARG A 162 8.45 -1.71 3.50
C ARG A 162 8.37 -2.29 2.09
N ASP A 163 8.10 -3.58 1.97
CA ASP A 163 8.03 -4.29 0.69
C ASP A 163 6.86 -3.78 -0.18
N ASP A 164 5.77 -3.33 0.45
CA ASP A 164 4.63 -2.70 -0.25
C ASP A 164 5.04 -1.40 -0.96
N LEU A 165 5.90 -0.61 -0.31
CA LEU A 165 6.52 0.57 -0.91
C LEU A 165 7.62 0.23 -1.92
N GLY A 166 8.10 -1.02 -1.94
CA GLY A 166 9.22 -1.47 -2.75
C GLY A 166 10.57 -1.19 -2.13
N LEU A 167 10.60 -0.93 -0.82
CA LEU A 167 11.84 -0.80 -0.07
C LEU A 167 12.45 -2.18 0.16
N ALA A 168 13.78 -2.23 0.19
CA ALA A 168 14.50 -3.43 0.58
C ALA A 168 14.19 -3.78 2.05
N PRO A 169 14.41 -5.05 2.47
CA PRO A 169 14.35 -5.43 3.87
C PRO A 169 15.19 -4.50 4.74
N ILE A 170 14.68 -4.12 5.91
CA ILE A 170 15.27 -3.09 6.77
C ILE A 170 16.73 -3.35 7.12
N ALA A 171 17.13 -4.62 7.26
CA ALA A 171 18.49 -4.99 7.54
C ALA A 171 19.49 -4.53 6.45
N VAL A 172 19.07 -4.39 5.19
CA VAL A 172 19.90 -3.85 4.11
C VAL A 172 20.14 -2.36 4.32
N ASP A 173 19.08 -1.61 4.62
CA ASP A 173 19.15 -0.16 4.83
C ASP A 173 19.95 0.17 6.10
N LEU A 174 19.71 -0.53 7.21
CA LEU A 174 20.45 -0.31 8.46
C LEU A 174 21.94 -0.58 8.32
N ARG A 175 22.33 -1.64 7.58
CA ARG A 175 23.74 -1.90 7.28
C ARG A 175 24.34 -0.79 6.43
N THR A 176 23.69 -0.43 5.34
CA THR A 176 24.17 0.63 4.43
C THR A 176 24.33 1.96 5.16
N ALA A 177 23.35 2.33 5.98
CA ALA A 177 23.39 3.55 6.78
C ALA A 177 24.48 3.49 7.86
N SER A 178 24.68 2.33 8.52
CA SER A 178 25.76 2.14 9.50
C SER A 178 27.14 2.24 8.84
N ASP A 179 27.32 1.68 7.64
CA ASP A 179 28.58 1.76 6.89
C ASP A 179 28.94 3.22 6.55
N LEU A 180 27.96 4.02 6.10
CA LEU A 180 28.16 5.46 5.84
C LEU A 180 28.57 6.23 7.10
N ILE A 181 27.93 5.94 8.24
CA ILE A 181 28.30 6.56 9.53
C ILE A 181 29.72 6.14 9.93
N SER A 182 30.09 4.88 9.73
CA SER A 182 31.41 4.35 10.10
C SER A 182 32.56 5.02 9.33
N VAL A 183 32.31 5.49 8.11
CA VAL A 183 33.28 6.25 7.29
C VAL A 183 33.19 7.76 7.49
N GLY A 184 32.43 8.21 8.49
CA GLY A 184 32.39 9.61 8.94
C GLY A 184 31.29 10.47 8.34
N VAL A 185 30.31 9.89 7.63
CA VAL A 185 29.13 10.65 7.20
C VAL A 185 28.28 10.98 8.44
N PRO A 186 27.95 12.25 8.70
CA PRO A 186 27.16 12.63 9.88
C PRO A 186 25.80 11.93 9.91
N TYR A 187 25.37 11.51 11.11
CA TYR A 187 24.09 10.81 11.32
C TYR A 187 22.90 11.56 10.70
N ASP A 188 22.85 12.88 10.88
CA ASP A 188 21.78 13.74 10.36
C ASP A 188 21.79 13.88 8.83
N GLN A 189 22.87 13.48 8.16
CA GLN A 189 22.93 13.38 6.69
C GLN A 189 22.52 12.00 6.17
N VAL A 190 22.64 10.96 7.00
CA VAL A 190 22.26 9.59 6.65
C VAL A 190 20.77 9.32 6.94
N ILE A 191 20.27 9.81 8.08
CA ILE A 191 18.91 9.55 8.57
C ILE A 191 18.06 10.81 8.51
N GLY A 192 16.83 10.69 8.01
CA GLY A 192 15.82 11.73 8.17
C GLY A 192 15.90 12.87 7.16
N ARG A 193 16.54 12.64 6.00
CA ARG A 193 16.65 13.59 4.89
C ARG A 193 16.13 13.04 3.55
N ALA A 194 15.42 11.92 3.56
CA ALA A 194 14.86 11.43 2.31
C ALA A 194 13.87 12.46 1.77
N ALA A 195 14.14 12.95 0.55
CA ALA A 195 13.25 13.87 -0.12
C ALA A 195 11.90 13.17 -0.33
N LEU A 196 10.80 13.83 0.00
CA LEU A 196 9.48 13.27 -0.23
C LEU A 196 9.21 13.17 -1.74
N CYS A 197 9.74 14.11 -2.53
CA CYS A 197 9.54 14.15 -3.97
C CYS A 197 10.60 13.40 -4.77
N GLN A 198 10.17 12.87 -5.91
CA GLN A 198 11.00 12.52 -7.06
C GLN A 198 10.31 12.94 -8.36
N PRO A 199 11.04 13.13 -9.47
CA PRO A 199 10.41 13.23 -10.79
C PRO A 199 9.69 11.92 -11.12
N PRO A 200 8.46 11.97 -11.65
CA PRO A 200 7.72 10.76 -11.99
C PRO A 200 8.46 9.97 -13.09
N PRO A 201 8.59 8.64 -12.96
CA PRO A 201 9.23 7.83 -13.99
C PRO A 201 8.36 7.80 -15.27
N PRO A 202 8.97 7.62 -16.46
CA PRO A 202 8.21 7.55 -17.70
C PRO A 202 7.34 6.29 -17.74
N ILE A 203 6.03 6.47 -17.88
CA ILE A 203 5.05 5.40 -18.01
C ILE A 203 4.85 5.05 -19.49
N THR A 204 5.11 3.80 -19.85
CA THR A 204 5.07 3.35 -21.26
C THR A 204 3.67 2.98 -21.74
N HIS A 205 2.72 2.70 -20.84
CA HIS A 205 1.36 2.28 -21.17
C HIS A 205 0.32 3.08 -20.38
N SER A 206 0.27 4.40 -20.61
CA SER A 206 -0.63 5.32 -19.89
C SER A 206 -2.12 4.93 -19.96
N ASP A 207 -2.57 4.40 -21.09
CA ASP A 207 -3.97 3.98 -21.26
C ASP A 207 -4.29 2.71 -20.48
N LEU A 208 -3.34 1.77 -20.40
CA LEU A 208 -3.47 0.58 -19.56
C LEU A 208 -3.46 0.96 -18.08
N ARG A 209 -2.54 1.85 -17.68
CA ARG A 209 -2.51 2.40 -16.32
C ARG A 209 -3.85 3.03 -15.93
N ARG A 210 -4.40 3.91 -16.77
CA ARG A 210 -5.71 4.53 -16.52
C ARG A 210 -6.82 3.50 -16.39
N SER A 211 -6.83 2.49 -17.27
CA SER A 211 -7.82 1.42 -17.24
C SER A 211 -7.73 0.59 -15.95
N LEU A 212 -6.52 0.34 -15.46
CA LEU A 212 -6.29 -0.36 -14.19
C LEU A 212 -6.78 0.46 -13.00
N ASP A 213 -6.48 1.76 -12.98
CA ASP A 213 -6.94 2.66 -11.91
C ASP A 213 -8.48 2.69 -11.86
N GLU A 214 -9.15 2.89 -13.00
CA GLU A 214 -10.62 2.92 -13.09
C GLU A 214 -11.27 1.61 -12.62
N ARG A 215 -10.71 0.46 -13.03
CA ARG A 215 -11.22 -0.86 -12.65
C ARG A 215 -10.98 -1.16 -11.19
N TYR A 216 -9.78 -0.89 -10.68
CA TYR A 216 -9.47 -1.07 -9.26
C TYR A 216 -10.39 -0.23 -8.40
N GLU A 217 -10.58 1.05 -8.70
CA GLU A 217 -11.49 1.89 -7.92
C GLU A 217 -12.94 1.40 -7.99
N ARG A 218 -13.40 0.89 -9.13
CA ARG A 218 -14.75 0.32 -9.26
C ARG A 218 -14.90 -0.95 -8.42
N ASP A 219 -13.95 -1.88 -8.52
CA ASP A 219 -13.89 -3.12 -7.73
C ASP A 219 -13.91 -2.82 -6.23
N GLN A 220 -13.04 -1.92 -5.76
CA GLN A 220 -12.96 -1.57 -4.34
C GLN A 220 -14.24 -0.85 -3.86
N ARG A 221 -14.81 0.07 -4.64
CA ARG A 221 -16.08 0.74 -4.27
C ARG A 221 -17.24 -0.23 -4.11
N LEU A 222 -17.35 -1.23 -4.99
CA LEU A 222 -18.41 -2.24 -4.89
C LEU A 222 -18.26 -3.10 -3.62
N ARG A 223 -17.02 -3.41 -3.23
CA ARG A 223 -16.71 -4.14 -1.99
C ARG A 223 -17.02 -3.30 -0.76
N GLU A 224 -16.59 -2.03 -0.74
CA GLU A 224 -16.94 -1.09 0.34
C GLU A 224 -18.46 -0.97 0.52
N MET A 225 -19.21 -0.81 -0.57
CA MET A 225 -20.68 -0.77 -0.52
C MET A 225 -21.28 -2.06 0.03
N TRP A 226 -20.73 -3.23 -0.33
CA TRP A 226 -21.18 -4.50 0.21
C TRP A 226 -20.87 -4.61 1.72
N ASP A 227 -19.66 -4.25 2.14
CA ASP A 227 -19.27 -4.27 3.55
C ASP A 227 -20.11 -3.32 4.41
N GLU A 228 -20.34 -2.10 3.93
CA GLU A 228 -21.21 -1.10 4.59
C GLU A 228 -22.66 -1.58 4.70
N ALA A 229 -23.16 -2.28 3.68
CA ALA A 229 -24.48 -2.89 3.72
C ALA A 229 -24.57 -4.05 4.73
N GLY A 230 -23.45 -4.70 5.03
CA GLY A 230 -23.38 -5.83 5.96
C GLY A 230 -24.21 -7.05 5.51
N THR A 231 -24.44 -7.19 4.19
CA THR A 231 -25.30 -8.22 3.60
C THR A 231 -24.54 -9.52 3.31
N GLY A 232 -25.26 -10.63 3.13
CA GLY A 232 -24.66 -11.93 2.78
C GLY A 232 -24.37 -12.07 1.28
N ALA A 233 -23.67 -13.13 0.86
CA ALA A 233 -23.20 -13.28 -0.53
C ALA A 233 -24.29 -13.45 -1.61
N ASP A 234 -25.55 -13.68 -1.22
CA ASP A 234 -26.67 -13.74 -2.16
C ASP A 234 -27.33 -12.36 -2.40
N SER A 235 -26.80 -11.29 -1.79
CA SER A 235 -27.34 -9.94 -1.86
C SER A 235 -27.17 -9.28 -3.23
N THR A 236 -27.82 -8.13 -3.41
CA THR A 236 -27.67 -7.32 -4.63
C THR A 236 -26.25 -6.74 -4.72
N GLU A 237 -25.68 -6.31 -3.60
CA GLU A 237 -24.34 -5.75 -3.52
C GLU A 237 -23.28 -6.81 -3.86
N ALA A 238 -23.43 -8.02 -3.31
CA ALA A 238 -22.55 -9.15 -3.62
C ALA A 238 -22.57 -9.50 -5.10
N LYS A 239 -23.77 -9.62 -5.70
CA LYS A 239 -23.93 -9.90 -7.13
C LYS A 239 -23.36 -8.79 -8.03
N ALA A 240 -23.38 -7.54 -7.58
CA ALA A 240 -22.78 -6.44 -8.31
C ALA A 240 -21.24 -6.55 -8.33
N ALA A 241 -20.62 -6.89 -7.19
CA ALA A 241 -19.20 -7.17 -7.13
C ALA A 241 -18.81 -8.42 -7.97
N ASP A 242 -19.58 -9.52 -7.86
CA ASP A 242 -19.33 -10.73 -8.66
C ASP A 242 -19.42 -10.47 -10.18
N ALA A 243 -20.36 -9.61 -10.60
CA ALA A 243 -20.49 -9.21 -12.00
C ALA A 243 -19.27 -8.39 -12.47
N ASP A 244 -18.77 -7.50 -11.62
CA ASP A 244 -17.54 -6.74 -11.89
C ASP A 244 -16.31 -7.64 -11.97
N ASP A 245 -16.19 -8.60 -11.06
CA ASP A 245 -15.12 -9.61 -11.04
C ASP A 245 -15.11 -10.42 -12.35
N ALA A 246 -16.28 -10.78 -12.88
CA ALA A 246 -16.40 -11.48 -14.16
C ALA A 246 -15.96 -10.60 -15.35
N GLU A 247 -16.33 -9.33 -15.39
CA GLU A 247 -15.84 -8.38 -16.41
C GLU A 247 -14.33 -8.17 -16.31
N ASN A 248 -13.81 -8.05 -15.10
CA ASN A 248 -12.40 -7.86 -14.82
C ASN A 248 -11.59 -9.12 -15.17
N ALA A 249 -12.13 -10.32 -15.01
CA ALA A 249 -11.49 -11.56 -15.43
C ALA A 249 -11.22 -11.61 -16.95
N VAL A 250 -12.17 -11.12 -17.77
CA VAL A 250 -11.97 -10.99 -19.23
C VAL A 250 -10.84 -10.01 -19.52
N PHE A 251 -10.84 -8.85 -18.86
CA PHE A 251 -9.78 -7.86 -18.99
C PHE A 251 -8.40 -8.40 -18.57
N VAL A 252 -8.32 -9.11 -17.44
CA VAL A 252 -7.10 -9.75 -16.94
C VAL A 252 -6.55 -10.73 -17.97
N SER A 253 -7.40 -11.59 -18.53
CA SER A 253 -7.02 -12.53 -19.59
C SER A 253 -6.43 -11.82 -20.82
N ASP A 254 -7.08 -10.74 -21.26
CA ASP A 254 -6.59 -9.95 -22.40
C ASP A 254 -5.27 -9.25 -22.13
N VAL A 255 -5.07 -8.72 -20.92
CA VAL A 255 -3.81 -8.09 -20.51
C VAL A 255 -2.69 -9.12 -20.43
N LEU A 256 -2.92 -10.27 -19.78
CA LEU A 256 -1.91 -11.35 -19.68
C LEU A 256 -1.48 -11.82 -21.08
N ARG A 257 -2.44 -12.03 -21.99
CA ARG A 257 -2.17 -12.45 -23.36
C ARG A 257 -1.37 -11.42 -24.17
N LYS A 258 -1.64 -10.12 -23.97
CA LYS A 258 -1.06 -9.04 -24.78
C LYS A 258 0.27 -8.52 -24.21
N TYR A 259 0.39 -8.46 -22.90
CA TYR A 259 1.46 -7.77 -22.19
C TYR A 259 2.19 -8.64 -21.17
N GLY A 260 1.66 -9.82 -20.86
CA GLY A 260 2.02 -10.55 -19.65
C GLY A 260 1.49 -9.85 -18.40
N PHE A 261 2.11 -10.11 -17.25
CA PHE A 261 1.85 -9.33 -16.05
C PHE A 261 2.49 -7.94 -16.20
N PRO A 262 1.73 -6.82 -16.22
CA PRO A 262 2.28 -5.49 -16.43
C PRO A 262 3.30 -5.13 -15.34
N ASP A 263 4.47 -4.63 -15.75
CA ASP A 263 5.53 -4.21 -14.84
C ASP A 263 5.39 -2.75 -14.39
N ALA A 264 6.22 -2.32 -13.43
CA ALA A 264 6.17 -0.96 -12.90
C ALA A 264 6.51 0.13 -13.95
N ARG A 265 7.26 -0.20 -15.01
CA ARG A 265 7.54 0.74 -16.10
C ARG A 265 6.35 0.89 -17.05
N MET A 266 5.51 -0.12 -17.14
CA MET A 266 4.27 -0.08 -17.92
C MET A 266 3.20 0.75 -17.24
N VAL A 267 2.98 0.53 -15.94
CA VAL A 267 1.78 1.02 -15.24
C VAL A 267 2.03 1.64 -13.87
N GLY A 268 3.29 1.76 -13.45
CA GLY A 268 3.66 2.19 -12.09
C GLY A 268 3.38 1.10 -11.04
N ARG A 269 3.92 1.26 -9.83
CA ARG A 269 3.69 0.30 -8.72
C ARG A 269 2.21 0.15 -8.37
N LYS A 270 1.49 1.28 -8.34
CA LYS A 270 0.03 1.29 -8.12
C LYS A 270 -0.69 0.44 -9.17
N GLY A 271 -0.32 0.56 -10.44
CA GLY A 271 -0.88 -0.26 -11.52
C GLY A 271 -0.56 -1.76 -11.38
N VAL A 272 0.65 -2.10 -10.92
CA VAL A 272 1.02 -3.51 -10.62
C VAL A 272 0.12 -4.08 -9.52
N ARG A 273 -0.07 -3.34 -8.42
CA ARG A 273 -0.95 -3.72 -7.30
C ARG A 273 -2.42 -3.81 -7.73
N ALA A 274 -2.89 -2.87 -8.55
CA ALA A 274 -4.23 -2.91 -9.12
C ALA A 274 -4.42 -4.18 -9.96
N PHE A 275 -3.47 -4.51 -10.84
CA PHE A 275 -3.57 -5.72 -11.66
C PHE A 275 -3.53 -7.00 -10.83
N TYR A 276 -2.67 -7.07 -9.82
CA TYR A 276 -2.66 -8.17 -8.84
C TYR A 276 -4.03 -8.37 -8.19
N THR A 277 -4.68 -7.28 -7.76
CA THR A 277 -6.00 -7.32 -7.12
C THR A 277 -7.04 -7.92 -8.06
N LEU A 278 -7.09 -7.45 -9.31
CA LEU A 278 -8.02 -7.98 -10.32
C LEU A 278 -7.75 -9.46 -10.63
N VAL A 279 -6.49 -9.91 -10.62
CA VAL A 279 -6.14 -11.34 -10.76
C VAL A 279 -6.71 -12.15 -9.60
N GLN A 280 -6.54 -11.68 -8.36
CA GLN A 280 -7.05 -12.36 -7.16
C GLN A 280 -8.58 -12.47 -7.13
N HIS A 281 -9.27 -11.48 -7.71
CA HIS A 281 -10.73 -11.44 -7.81
C HIS A 281 -11.29 -12.13 -9.06
N SER A 282 -10.45 -12.61 -9.97
CA SER A 282 -10.91 -13.26 -11.21
C SER A 282 -11.69 -14.57 -11.02
N HIS A 283 -11.66 -15.15 -9.81
CA HIS A 283 -12.21 -16.47 -9.48
C HIS A 283 -11.78 -17.61 -10.43
N SER A 284 -10.69 -17.42 -11.16
CA SER A 284 -10.21 -18.35 -12.19
C SER A 284 -8.85 -18.94 -11.80
N PRO A 285 -8.78 -20.23 -11.41
CA PRO A 285 -7.50 -20.86 -11.08
C PRO A 285 -6.54 -20.88 -12.27
N ASP A 286 -7.03 -20.89 -13.51
CA ASP A 286 -6.19 -20.82 -14.70
C ASP A 286 -5.55 -19.44 -14.90
N LEU A 287 -6.32 -18.35 -14.72
CA LEU A 287 -5.77 -16.99 -14.80
C LEU A 287 -4.77 -16.73 -13.67
N ILE A 288 -5.08 -17.18 -12.44
CA ILE A 288 -4.14 -17.05 -11.31
C ILE A 288 -2.85 -17.82 -11.58
N ARG A 289 -2.93 -19.04 -12.13
CA ARG A 289 -1.76 -19.86 -12.49
C ARG A 289 -0.92 -19.19 -13.58
N GLU A 290 -1.54 -18.63 -14.61
CA GLU A 290 -0.85 -17.91 -15.67
C GLU A 290 -0.14 -16.66 -15.12
N ALA A 291 -0.85 -15.84 -14.35
CA ALA A 291 -0.31 -14.65 -13.70
C ALA A 291 0.85 -14.98 -12.75
N LEU A 292 0.76 -16.05 -11.95
CA LEU A 292 1.84 -16.52 -11.06
C LEU A 292 3.15 -16.83 -11.82
N GLY A 293 3.05 -17.39 -13.02
CA GLY A 293 4.20 -17.69 -13.87
C GLY A 293 4.92 -16.42 -14.34
N MET A 294 4.16 -15.34 -14.54
CA MET A 294 4.65 -14.06 -15.06
C MET A 294 5.03 -13.06 -13.96
N ALA A 295 4.47 -13.18 -12.76
CA ALA A 295 4.67 -12.24 -11.65
C ALA A 295 5.99 -12.43 -10.88
N ARG A 296 6.61 -13.63 -10.94
CA ARG A 296 7.84 -13.94 -10.20
C ARG A 296 8.98 -12.92 -10.43
N PRO A 297 9.29 -12.49 -11.66
CA PRO A 297 10.33 -11.50 -11.88
C PRO A 297 10.02 -10.12 -11.27
N LEU A 298 8.74 -9.72 -11.23
CA LEU A 298 8.32 -8.45 -10.63
C LEU A 298 8.56 -8.48 -9.12
N MET A 299 8.17 -9.59 -8.47
CA MET A 299 8.45 -9.84 -7.06
C MET A 299 9.96 -9.80 -6.76
N LEU A 300 10.78 -10.46 -7.57
CA LEU A 300 12.24 -10.48 -7.37
C LEU A 300 12.90 -9.11 -7.56
N ARG A 301 12.31 -8.22 -8.38
CA ARG A 301 12.75 -6.83 -8.54
C ARG A 301 12.14 -5.88 -7.52
N GLY A 302 11.28 -6.38 -6.62
CA GLY A 302 10.55 -5.60 -5.65
C GLY A 302 9.43 -4.74 -6.24
N GLU A 303 9.04 -4.93 -7.51
CA GLU A 303 7.95 -4.19 -8.18
C GLU A 303 6.56 -4.65 -7.75
N MET A 304 6.47 -5.89 -7.27
CA MET A 304 5.30 -6.50 -6.62
C MET A 304 5.72 -6.91 -5.22
N ALA A 305 4.85 -6.71 -4.23
CA ALA A 305 5.10 -7.19 -2.88
C ALA A 305 5.19 -8.73 -2.85
N ARG A 306 6.14 -9.26 -2.11
CA ARG A 306 6.31 -10.69 -1.87
C ARG A 306 5.08 -11.29 -1.23
N HIS A 307 4.45 -10.58 -0.30
CA HIS A 307 3.23 -11.07 0.33
C HIS A 307 2.09 -11.22 -0.71
N ASP A 308 1.93 -10.30 -1.66
CA ASP A 308 0.98 -10.43 -2.78
C ASP A 308 1.23 -11.70 -3.61
N TYR A 309 2.50 -11.97 -3.94
CA TYR A 309 2.88 -13.20 -4.65
C TYR A 309 2.55 -14.46 -3.85
N ALA A 310 2.79 -14.45 -2.53
CA ALA A 310 2.45 -15.54 -1.63
C ALA A 310 0.94 -15.79 -1.56
N LEU A 311 0.15 -14.72 -1.51
CA LEU A 311 -1.31 -14.76 -1.49
C LEU A 311 -1.89 -15.41 -2.76
N MET A 312 -1.31 -15.14 -3.94
CA MET A 312 -1.72 -15.82 -5.19
C MET A 312 -1.41 -17.31 -5.17
N ILE A 313 -0.27 -17.73 -4.59
CA ILE A 313 0.09 -19.15 -4.45
C ILE A 313 -0.98 -19.86 -3.61
N ASP A 314 -1.28 -19.32 -2.43
CA ASP A 314 -2.24 -19.95 -1.53
C ASP A 314 -3.66 -19.91 -2.10
N ARG A 315 -4.05 -18.84 -2.81
CA ARG A 315 -5.32 -18.76 -3.54
C ARG A 315 -5.45 -19.88 -4.57
N LEU A 316 -4.43 -20.08 -5.39
CA LEU A 316 -4.44 -21.15 -6.39
C LEU A 316 -4.53 -22.53 -5.73
N ARG A 317 -3.80 -22.74 -4.63
CA ARG A 317 -3.80 -24.03 -3.91
C ARG A 317 -5.14 -24.30 -3.25
N MET A 318 -5.79 -23.27 -2.69
CA MET A 318 -7.17 -23.35 -2.18
C MET A 318 -8.14 -23.82 -3.28
N TYR A 319 -8.12 -23.22 -4.47
CA TYR A 319 -8.95 -23.68 -5.61
C TYR A 319 -8.63 -25.11 -6.08
N GLN A 320 -7.40 -25.57 -5.84
CA GLN A 320 -6.97 -26.93 -6.16
C GLN A 320 -7.20 -27.92 -5.01
N GLU A 321 -7.84 -27.51 -3.92
CA GLU A 321 -8.04 -28.30 -2.69
C GLU A 321 -6.71 -28.86 -2.13
N LYS A 322 -5.64 -28.07 -2.25
CA LYS A 322 -4.31 -28.39 -1.73
C LYS A 322 -3.99 -27.55 -0.50
N ASP A 323 -3.25 -28.16 0.42
CA ASP A 323 -2.70 -27.48 1.59
C ASP A 323 -1.93 -26.20 1.20
N GLN A 324 -2.22 -25.09 1.86
CA GLN A 324 -1.57 -23.79 1.69
C GLN A 324 -0.09 -23.82 2.09
N ILE A 325 0.72 -22.96 1.49
CA ILE A 325 2.14 -22.80 1.84
C ILE A 325 2.33 -21.74 2.92
N TYR A 326 1.60 -20.62 2.83
CA TYR A 326 1.77 -19.44 3.69
C TYR A 326 0.58 -19.18 4.61
N GLY A 327 -0.51 -19.93 4.47
CA GLY A 327 -1.70 -19.86 5.33
C GLY A 327 -2.51 -18.58 5.14
N SER A 328 -2.51 -17.98 3.95
CA SER A 328 -3.13 -16.65 3.72
C SER A 328 -4.63 -16.69 3.40
N GLN A 329 -5.19 -17.86 3.09
CA GLN A 329 -6.60 -18.05 2.79
C GLN A 329 -7.31 -18.58 4.04
N VAL A 330 -8.42 -17.93 4.37
CA VAL A 330 -9.25 -18.30 5.49
C VAL A 330 -10.72 -18.34 5.06
N SER A 331 -11.52 -19.11 5.77
CA SER A 331 -12.96 -19.14 5.67
C SER A 331 -13.59 -18.56 6.93
N GLU A 332 -14.70 -17.85 6.77
CA GLU A 332 -15.55 -17.43 7.88
C GLU A 332 -16.84 -18.25 7.86
N ASP A 333 -17.15 -18.91 8.97
CA ASP A 333 -18.44 -19.57 9.21
C ASP A 333 -18.98 -19.19 10.60
N GLY A 334 -20.19 -18.65 10.65
CA GLY A 334 -20.83 -18.25 11.90
C GLY A 334 -20.04 -17.23 12.73
N GLY A 335 -19.22 -16.38 12.11
CA GLY A 335 -18.33 -15.44 12.79
C GLY A 335 -17.03 -16.05 13.31
N LYS A 336 -16.74 -17.31 12.96
CA LYS A 336 -15.47 -17.97 13.26
C LYS A 336 -14.59 -17.97 12.01
N VAL A 337 -13.42 -17.34 12.12
CA VAL A 337 -12.39 -17.36 11.07
C VAL A 337 -11.44 -18.54 11.28
N GLU A 338 -11.34 -19.39 10.26
CA GLU A 338 -10.46 -20.55 10.22
C GLU A 338 -9.63 -20.57 8.93
N ALA A 339 -8.35 -20.90 9.02
CA ALA A 339 -7.53 -21.09 7.83
C ALA A 339 -7.86 -22.43 7.12
N TYR A 340 -7.85 -22.42 5.79
CA TYR A 340 -7.81 -23.66 5.01
C TYR A 340 -6.56 -24.49 5.39
N PRO A 341 -6.52 -25.81 5.12
CA PRO A 341 -5.40 -26.67 5.47
C PRO A 341 -4.04 -26.07 5.08
N ILE A 342 -3.04 -26.20 5.96
CA ILE A 342 -1.70 -25.60 5.78
C ILE A 342 -0.66 -26.72 5.78
N GLN A 343 0.19 -26.72 4.77
CA GLN A 343 1.30 -27.65 4.63
C GLN A 343 2.33 -27.34 5.71
N ASP A 344 2.72 -28.35 6.49
CA ASP A 344 3.78 -28.25 7.50
C ASP A 344 3.74 -26.94 8.31
N ARG A 345 2.83 -26.90 9.29
CA ARG A 345 2.69 -25.77 10.21
C ARG A 345 3.97 -25.46 10.99
N ALA A 346 4.85 -26.43 11.22
CA ALA A 346 6.05 -26.23 12.03
C ALA A 346 7.07 -25.29 11.36
N THR A 347 7.07 -25.21 10.03
CA THR A 347 7.97 -24.36 9.25
C THR A 347 7.27 -23.18 8.58
N LEU A 348 6.00 -22.93 8.92
CA LEU A 348 5.15 -21.90 8.32
C LEU A 348 5.73 -20.49 8.49
N ASP A 349 6.07 -20.10 9.71
CA ASP A 349 6.54 -18.73 9.96
C ASP A 349 7.89 -18.46 9.29
N ARG A 350 8.74 -19.49 9.11
CA ARG A 350 9.98 -19.34 8.33
C ARG A 350 9.70 -19.04 6.85
N ARG A 351 8.66 -19.65 6.28
CA ARG A 351 8.24 -19.35 4.90
C ARG A 351 7.61 -17.96 4.80
N ARG A 352 6.82 -17.57 5.79
CA ARG A 352 6.19 -16.24 5.89
C ARG A 352 7.24 -15.14 6.01
N GLU A 353 8.26 -15.31 6.85
CA GLU A 353 9.39 -14.40 7.00
C GLU A 353 10.11 -14.14 5.66
N ILE A 354 10.39 -15.18 4.86
CA ILE A 354 11.03 -15.04 3.53
C ILE A 354 10.18 -14.17 2.57
N MET A 355 8.86 -14.27 2.71
CA MET A 355 7.90 -13.50 1.92
C MET A 355 7.51 -12.16 2.58
N GLU A 356 8.25 -11.74 3.62
CA GLU A 356 8.02 -10.51 4.39
C GLU A 356 6.59 -10.43 4.94
N MET A 357 6.08 -11.56 5.43
CA MET A 357 4.75 -11.66 6.04
C MET A 357 4.87 -11.76 7.55
N GLU A 358 3.94 -11.13 8.27
CA GLU A 358 3.83 -11.29 9.73
C GLU A 358 3.66 -12.76 10.15
N PRO A 359 3.96 -13.17 11.39
CA PRO A 359 3.72 -14.53 11.86
C PRO A 359 2.25 -14.97 11.72
N PHE A 360 2.02 -16.25 11.39
CA PHE A 360 0.68 -16.73 11.07
C PHE A 360 -0.34 -16.54 12.21
N ASP A 361 0.07 -16.77 13.45
CA ASP A 361 -0.85 -16.60 14.60
C ASP A 361 -1.20 -15.13 14.86
N ALA A 362 -0.32 -14.19 14.50
CA ALA A 362 -0.62 -12.75 14.57
C ALA A 362 -1.65 -12.38 13.50
N TYR A 363 -1.41 -12.82 12.26
CA TYR A 363 -2.33 -12.69 11.15
C TYR A 363 -3.71 -13.29 11.46
N LEU A 364 -3.77 -14.53 11.96
CA LEU A 364 -5.06 -15.18 12.24
C LEU A 364 -5.84 -14.43 13.34
N ARG A 365 -5.14 -13.85 14.34
CA ARG A 365 -5.77 -13.01 15.36
C ARG A 365 -6.32 -11.72 14.78
N SER A 366 -5.60 -11.06 13.86
CA SER A 366 -6.09 -9.83 13.25
C SER A 366 -7.38 -10.08 12.46
N MET A 367 -7.51 -11.25 11.81
CA MET A 367 -8.74 -11.64 11.12
C MET A 367 -9.90 -12.00 12.06
N GLN A 368 -9.64 -12.34 13.33
CA GLN A 368 -10.66 -12.76 14.31
C GLN A 368 -11.17 -11.63 15.21
N SER A 369 -10.38 -10.56 15.37
CA SER A 369 -10.71 -9.41 16.21
C SER A 369 -11.66 -8.40 15.55
N GLU A 370 -12.27 -8.79 14.42
CA GLU A 370 -13.18 -8.03 13.58
C GLU A 370 -14.61 -8.57 13.73
#